data_AF-A0AAN8RJF9-F1
#
_entry.id   AF-A0AAN8RJF9-F1
#
_cell.length_a   1.000
_cell.length_b   1.000
_cell.length_c   1.000
_cell.angle_alpha   90.00
_cell.angle_beta   90.00
_cell.angle_gamma   90.00
#
_symmetry.space_group_name_H-M   'P 1'
#
loop_
_entity.id
_entity.type
_entity.pdbx_description
1 polymer ?
#
loop_
_entity_poly.entity_id
_entity_poly.type
_entity_poly.pdbx_seq_one_letter_code
_entity_poly.pdbx_strand_id
1 'polypeptide(L)'
;MAPIRATWTKIAESDRLKRSSQNVAVVGQQIYIYGGEVTARVPVDSALDLISLSSDTVTASTLPDVSPAPTPRVGSAAAVLDGTLYFFSGRGGLAMTPIEENGGIWKYNPSAGWEFILPKYPSTSFPLGRSYHAAAASQAEGLIYIHAGCPESGRLSDLWSYSPKENVWVKLPDAPGVSRGGSSISCFEESQSRTTNIARMNGYSGTEEVGGIIDIYSPHTHSWEKVVFEPNGIEGPGPRSVGTLLTVKIEGKQYLLTMFGEGKPSPLGHAGAGRMWDDAWVFDIEEKSWQKVEWETVGPAPRGWFDADVVVVEGKDGVVLHGGLAEDNERLGDVWLLKFI
;
A
#
# COMPACT_ATOMS: atom_id res chain seq x y z
N MET A 1 8.48 14.15 -23.59
CA MET A 1 9.14 14.40 -22.29
C MET A 1 10.42 13.59 -22.24
N ALA A 2 11.42 14.03 -21.48
CA ALA A 2 12.58 13.18 -21.17
C ALA A 2 12.11 11.98 -20.32
N PRO A 3 12.69 10.78 -20.51
CA PRO A 3 12.30 9.61 -19.72
C PRO A 3 12.60 9.84 -18.24
N ILE A 4 11.69 9.42 -17.37
CA ILE A 4 11.92 9.42 -15.93
C ILE A 4 12.86 8.27 -15.60
N ARG A 5 14.00 8.61 -15.00
CA ARG A 5 15.06 7.65 -14.66
C ARG A 5 15.19 7.46 -13.16
N ALA A 6 15.66 6.28 -12.78
CA ALA A 6 15.91 5.94 -11.40
C ALA A 6 17.06 4.95 -11.22
N THR A 7 17.44 4.71 -9.97
CA THR A 7 18.38 3.68 -9.55
C THR A 7 17.78 2.87 -8.41
N TRP A 8 18.02 1.56 -8.43
CA TRP A 8 17.69 0.65 -7.36
C TRP A 8 18.93 0.32 -6.54
N THR A 9 18.81 0.37 -5.21
CA THR A 9 19.83 -0.10 -4.28
C THR A 9 19.19 -1.07 -3.30
N LYS A 10 19.74 -2.29 -3.19
CA LYS A 10 19.36 -3.21 -2.10
C LYS A 10 19.98 -2.70 -0.80
N ILE A 11 19.15 -2.34 0.18
CA ILE A 11 19.59 -1.70 1.42
C ILE A 11 19.58 -2.64 2.63
N ALA A 12 18.80 -3.73 2.59
CA ALA A 12 18.82 -4.78 3.59
C ALA A 12 18.35 -6.11 2.99
N GLU A 13 18.75 -7.22 3.59
CA GLU A 13 18.22 -8.56 3.30
C GLU A 13 18.47 -9.48 4.49
N SER A 14 17.46 -10.23 4.93
CA SER A 14 17.64 -11.28 5.94
C SER A 14 16.50 -12.29 5.93
N ASP A 15 16.73 -13.46 6.52
CA ASP A 15 15.68 -14.47 6.69
C ASP A 15 14.54 -13.97 7.59
N ARG A 16 14.82 -13.12 8.58
CA ARG A 16 13.80 -12.48 9.44
C ARG A 16 12.80 -11.67 8.61
N LEU A 17 13.27 -11.02 7.56
CA LEU A 17 12.46 -10.14 6.73
C LEU A 17 11.67 -10.89 5.65
N LYS A 18 11.93 -12.18 5.40
CA LYS A 18 11.16 -12.94 4.40
C LYS A 18 9.68 -12.91 4.72
N ARG A 19 8.87 -12.33 3.84
CA ARG A 19 7.40 -12.37 3.91
C ARG A 19 6.73 -11.71 2.70
N SER A 20 5.45 -12.02 2.55
CA SER A 20 4.51 -11.33 1.67
C SER A 20 3.26 -10.89 2.45
N SER A 21 2.43 -10.02 1.89
CA SER A 21 1.19 -9.52 2.49
C SER A 21 1.38 -8.80 3.84
N GLN A 22 2.59 -8.28 4.07
CA GLN A 22 2.95 -7.43 5.19
C GLN A 22 2.55 -5.97 4.94
N ASN A 23 2.78 -5.13 5.94
CA ASN A 23 2.69 -3.68 5.83
C ASN A 23 4.09 -3.06 5.94
N VAL A 24 4.35 -2.04 5.16
CA VAL A 24 5.54 -1.19 5.16
C VAL A 24 5.09 0.23 5.41
N ALA A 25 5.78 0.91 6.32
CA ALA A 25 5.48 2.30 6.58
C ALA A 25 6.68 3.12 7.00
N VAL A 26 6.77 4.32 6.47
CA VAL A 26 7.91 5.21 6.66
C VAL A 26 7.53 6.37 7.59
N VAL A 27 8.28 6.51 8.69
CA VAL A 27 8.20 7.68 9.57
C VAL A 27 9.58 8.32 9.62
N GLY A 28 9.74 9.43 8.91
CA GLY A 28 11.04 10.06 8.71
C GLY A 28 12.00 9.10 7.99
N GLN A 29 13.11 8.75 8.66
CA GLN A 29 14.13 7.83 8.13
C GLN A 29 13.97 6.38 8.64
N GLN A 30 12.82 6.04 9.23
CA GLN A 30 12.56 4.74 9.83
C GLN A 30 11.48 4.02 9.02
N ILE A 31 11.80 2.81 8.56
CA ILE A 31 10.90 1.94 7.80
C ILE A 31 10.46 0.81 8.72
N TYR A 32 9.16 0.78 9.00
CA TYR A 32 8.50 -0.18 9.85
C TYR A 32 7.84 -1.27 9.03
N ILE A 33 8.06 -2.53 9.40
CA ILE A 33 7.54 -3.70 8.70
C ILE A 33 6.75 -4.56 9.69
N TYR A 34 5.46 -4.77 9.42
CA TYR A 34 4.55 -5.49 10.31
C TYR A 34 3.72 -6.56 9.60
N GLY A 35 3.49 -7.68 10.28
CA GLY A 35 2.62 -8.76 9.81
C GLY A 35 3.17 -9.46 8.58
N GLY A 36 2.28 -10.05 7.79
CA GLY A 36 2.62 -10.84 6.60
C GLY A 36 2.79 -12.33 6.89
N GLU A 37 3.18 -13.08 5.86
CA GLU A 37 3.31 -14.53 5.88
C GLU A 37 4.55 -15.01 5.12
N VAL A 38 5.17 -16.09 5.62
CA VAL A 38 6.19 -16.88 4.90
C VAL A 38 5.54 -18.10 4.25
N THR A 39 4.77 -18.85 5.03
CA THR A 39 3.95 -19.94 4.54
C THR A 39 2.55 -19.43 4.25
N ALA A 40 1.99 -19.78 3.10
CA ALA A 40 0.67 -19.31 2.68
C ALA A 40 -0.38 -19.50 3.79
N ARG A 41 -1.06 -18.41 4.15
CA ARG A 41 -2.10 -18.35 5.20
C ARG A 41 -1.61 -18.65 6.61
N VAL A 42 -0.32 -18.49 6.89
CA VAL A 42 0.26 -18.58 8.23
C VAL A 42 0.93 -17.23 8.53
N PRO A 43 0.28 -16.35 9.31
CA PRO A 43 0.89 -15.09 9.72
C PRO A 43 2.20 -15.32 10.49
N VAL A 44 3.18 -14.43 10.31
CA VAL A 44 4.51 -14.55 10.94
C VAL A 44 4.44 -14.40 12.46
N ASP A 45 4.38 -13.17 12.97
CA ASP A 45 4.25 -12.83 14.39
C ASP A 45 3.73 -11.39 14.56
N SER A 46 3.76 -10.88 15.79
CA SER A 46 3.33 -9.53 16.17
C SER A 46 4.50 -8.56 16.33
N ALA A 47 5.73 -8.96 16.00
CA ALA A 47 6.88 -8.10 16.15
C ALA A 47 6.97 -7.08 15.01
N LEU A 48 7.50 -5.90 15.33
CA LEU A 48 7.71 -4.81 14.38
C LEU A 48 9.19 -4.81 13.97
N ASP A 49 9.47 -5.06 12.69
CA ASP A 49 10.81 -4.97 12.16
C ASP A 49 11.10 -3.52 11.71
N LEU A 50 12.31 -3.05 11.96
CA LEU A 50 12.74 -1.66 11.73
C LEU A 50 14.01 -1.63 10.88
N ILE A 51 13.93 -0.95 9.75
CA ILE A 51 15.10 -0.51 8.96
C ILE A 51 15.29 0.98 9.20
N SER A 52 16.49 1.39 9.63
CA SER A 52 16.84 2.80 9.82
C SER A 52 17.81 3.26 8.75
N LEU A 53 17.46 4.37 8.08
CA LEU A 53 18.30 5.03 7.07
C LEU A 53 19.07 6.20 7.70
N SER A 54 20.35 6.00 8.04
CA SER A 54 21.24 7.13 8.36
C SER A 54 22.02 7.58 7.13
N SER A 55 22.72 8.73 7.23
CA SER A 55 23.56 9.25 6.13
C SER A 55 24.61 8.24 5.67
N ASP A 56 25.16 7.45 6.59
CA ASP A 56 26.33 6.61 6.34
C ASP A 56 26.07 5.11 6.51
N THR A 57 24.97 4.72 7.18
CA THR A 57 24.67 3.32 7.49
C THR A 57 23.18 3.00 7.42
N VAL A 58 22.88 1.79 6.96
CA VAL A 58 21.55 1.18 7.06
C VAL A 58 21.61 0.09 8.11
N THR A 59 20.69 0.11 9.07
CA THR A 59 20.61 -0.91 10.13
C THR A 59 19.24 -1.58 10.13
N ALA A 60 19.21 -2.89 10.33
CA ALA A 60 17.99 -3.67 10.51
C ALA A 60 17.92 -4.21 11.95
N SER A 61 16.75 -4.13 12.57
CA SER A 61 16.50 -4.66 13.90
C SER A 61 15.04 -5.08 14.05
N THR A 62 14.74 -5.93 15.03
CA THR A 62 13.36 -6.25 15.43
C THR A 62 13.11 -5.56 16.77
N LEU A 63 12.04 -4.78 16.85
CA LEU A 63 11.68 -4.10 18.08
C LEU A 63 11.15 -5.10 19.11
N PRO A 64 11.34 -4.84 20.42
CA PRO A 64 10.83 -5.72 21.46
C PRO A 64 9.31 -5.87 21.36
N ASP A 65 8.80 -7.07 21.63
CA ASP A 65 7.37 -7.30 21.76
C ASP A 65 6.82 -6.45 22.90
N VAL A 66 6.03 -5.44 22.54
CA VAL A 66 5.33 -4.57 23.49
C VAL A 66 3.85 -4.91 23.49
N SER A 67 3.26 -5.04 24.67
CA SER A 67 1.83 -5.19 24.85
C SER A 67 1.23 -3.86 25.29
N PRO A 68 0.12 -3.40 24.70
CA PRO A 68 -0.69 -4.07 23.68
C PRO A 68 -0.02 -4.06 22.29
N ALA A 69 -0.36 -5.02 21.42
CA ALA A 69 0.02 -5.03 20.00
C ALA A 69 -1.06 -5.76 19.18
N PRO A 70 -1.19 -5.48 17.87
CA PRO A 70 -2.09 -6.24 17.03
C PRO A 70 -1.68 -7.71 16.99
N THR A 71 -2.66 -8.60 16.83
CA THR A 71 -2.40 -10.03 16.62
C THR A 71 -1.72 -10.30 15.28
N PRO A 72 -0.99 -11.41 15.12
CA PRO A 72 -0.37 -11.78 13.85
C PRO A 72 -1.42 -11.89 12.74
N ARG A 73 -1.17 -11.23 11.61
CA ARG A 73 -2.14 -11.12 10.51
C ARG A 73 -1.49 -10.79 9.17
N VAL A 74 -2.25 -11.03 8.09
CA VAL A 74 -1.86 -10.78 6.70
C VAL A 74 -2.89 -9.94 5.97
N GLY A 75 -2.46 -9.25 4.91
CA GLY A 75 -3.35 -8.49 4.04
C GLY A 75 -4.06 -7.35 4.78
N SER A 76 -3.48 -6.84 5.86
CA SER A 76 -3.89 -5.56 6.42
C SER A 76 -3.38 -4.42 5.55
N ALA A 77 -3.89 -3.21 5.77
CA ALA A 77 -3.34 -2.00 5.18
C ALA A 77 -3.02 -0.97 6.27
N ALA A 78 -1.99 -0.17 6.01
CA ALA A 78 -1.53 0.88 6.90
C ALA A 78 -1.38 2.21 6.15
N ALA A 79 -1.53 3.32 6.88
CA ALA A 79 -1.23 4.65 6.39
C ALA A 79 -0.53 5.47 7.48
N VAL A 80 0.42 6.30 7.09
CA VAL A 80 1.13 7.21 8.01
C VAL A 80 0.48 8.57 7.97
N LEU A 81 0.07 9.09 9.14
CA LEU A 81 -0.44 10.45 9.30
C LEU A 81 0.26 11.10 10.48
N ASP A 82 0.86 12.27 10.27
CA ASP A 82 1.56 13.04 11.30
C ASP A 82 2.59 12.20 12.10
N GLY A 83 3.36 11.38 11.39
CA GLY A 83 4.39 10.51 11.99
C GLY A 83 3.86 9.36 12.83
N THR A 84 2.56 9.08 12.75
CA THR A 84 1.90 7.94 13.41
C THR A 84 1.38 6.99 12.37
N LEU A 85 1.67 5.69 12.56
CA LEU A 85 1.14 4.65 11.70
C LEU A 85 -0.27 4.30 12.15
N TYR A 86 -1.21 4.20 11.21
CA TYR A 86 -2.57 3.73 11.45
C TYR A 86 -2.81 2.47 10.64
N PHE A 87 -3.35 1.45 11.28
CA PHE A 87 -3.39 0.10 10.78
C PHE A 87 -4.77 -0.50 11.01
N PHE A 88 -5.36 -1.08 9.96
CA PHE A 88 -6.73 -1.57 9.99
C PHE A 88 -6.82 -3.06 9.63
N SER A 89 -7.53 -3.81 10.48
CA SER A 89 -8.01 -5.18 10.21
C SER A 89 -6.92 -6.12 9.66
N GLY A 90 -7.21 -6.88 8.59
CA GLY A 90 -6.41 -8.00 8.08
C GLY A 90 -7.14 -9.33 8.25
N ARG A 91 -6.42 -10.44 8.07
CA ARG A 91 -6.90 -11.78 8.43
C ARG A 91 -5.86 -12.55 9.21
N GLY A 92 -6.31 -13.42 10.11
CA GLY A 92 -5.42 -14.18 10.98
C GLY A 92 -6.17 -15.19 11.83
N GLY A 93 -5.48 -15.73 12.84
CA GLY A 93 -6.02 -16.76 13.72
C GLY A 93 -6.22 -18.11 13.04
N LEU A 94 -6.65 -19.12 13.81
CA LEU A 94 -6.77 -20.50 13.34
C LEU A 94 -7.72 -20.65 12.14
N ALA A 95 -8.78 -19.85 12.09
CA ALA A 95 -9.78 -19.89 11.02
C ALA A 95 -9.37 -19.10 9.77
N MET A 96 -8.32 -18.26 9.86
CA MET A 96 -7.88 -17.36 8.79
C MET A 96 -9.00 -16.49 8.19
N THR A 97 -9.94 -16.09 9.05
CA THR A 97 -11.03 -15.17 8.73
C THR A 97 -10.56 -13.72 8.83
N PRO A 98 -11.23 -12.78 8.15
CA PRO A 98 -11.02 -11.36 8.42
C PRO A 98 -11.16 -11.05 9.91
N ILE A 99 -10.27 -10.20 10.41
CA ILE A 99 -10.25 -9.78 11.80
C ILE A 99 -11.24 -8.62 11.95
N GLU A 100 -12.37 -8.90 12.58
CA GLU A 100 -13.37 -7.92 12.95
C GLU A 100 -13.03 -7.31 14.31
N GLU A 101 -12.81 -6.01 14.33
CA GLU A 101 -12.40 -5.22 15.50
C GLU A 101 -13.41 -4.08 15.79
N ASN A 102 -14.64 -4.21 15.27
CA ASN A 102 -15.76 -3.26 15.37
C ASN A 102 -15.39 -1.83 14.91
N GLY A 103 -14.72 -1.75 13.76
CA GLY A 103 -14.19 -0.49 13.24
C GLY A 103 -12.99 0.07 14.01
N GLY A 104 -12.43 -0.70 14.95
CA GLY A 104 -11.25 -0.30 15.70
C GLY A 104 -10.01 -0.17 14.82
N ILE A 105 -9.12 0.74 15.21
CA ILE A 105 -7.84 0.99 14.55
C ILE A 105 -6.71 0.78 15.55
N TRP A 106 -5.66 0.11 15.09
CA TRP A 106 -4.38 0.14 15.77
C TRP A 106 -3.58 1.34 15.28
N LYS A 107 -3.00 2.10 16.19
CA LYS A 107 -1.99 3.09 15.83
C LYS A 107 -0.66 2.77 16.50
N TYR A 108 0.44 3.06 15.82
CA TYR A 108 1.79 2.96 16.36
C TYR A 108 2.48 4.32 16.24
N ASN A 109 2.92 4.85 17.38
CA ASN A 109 3.77 6.03 17.43
C ASN A 109 5.16 5.61 17.92
N PRO A 110 6.26 5.91 17.21
CA PRO A 110 7.60 5.51 17.63
C PRO A 110 8.00 5.93 19.06
N SER A 111 7.41 7.02 19.57
CA SER A 111 7.67 7.50 20.93
C SER A 111 6.77 6.89 22.01
N ALA A 112 5.63 6.28 21.64
CA ALA A 112 4.62 5.79 22.59
C ALA A 112 4.27 4.30 22.43
N GLY A 113 4.67 3.65 21.34
CA GLY A 113 4.30 2.28 21.01
C GLY A 113 2.90 2.16 20.39
N TRP A 114 2.33 0.95 20.50
CA TRP A 114 1.02 0.59 19.98
C TRP A 114 -0.12 1.04 20.90
N GLU A 115 -1.24 1.45 20.29
CA GLU A 115 -2.50 1.74 20.96
C GLU A 115 -3.66 1.22 20.11
N PHE A 116 -4.66 0.59 20.73
CA PHE A 116 -5.90 0.19 20.07
C PHE A 116 -7.02 1.17 20.42
N ILE A 117 -7.70 1.69 19.39
CA ILE A 117 -8.75 2.69 19.54
C ILE A 117 -10.03 2.16 18.91
N LEU A 118 -11.11 2.15 19.69
CA LEU A 118 -12.46 1.98 19.17
C LEU A 118 -13.02 3.32 18.70
N PRO A 119 -13.84 3.33 17.62
CA PRO A 119 -14.50 4.54 17.17
C PRO A 119 -15.38 5.11 18.28
N LYS A 120 -15.48 6.44 18.34
CA LYS A 120 -16.24 7.18 19.36
C LYS A 120 -17.69 6.71 19.49
N TYR A 121 -18.27 6.27 18.38
CA TYR A 121 -19.64 5.75 18.32
C TYR A 121 -19.64 4.33 17.74
N PRO A 122 -19.30 3.30 18.52
CA PRO A 122 -19.16 1.92 18.04
C PRO A 122 -20.49 1.25 17.66
N SER A 123 -21.62 1.92 17.91
CA SER A 123 -22.95 1.52 17.42
C SER A 123 -23.34 2.17 16.10
N THR A 124 -22.51 3.06 15.55
CA THR A 124 -22.72 3.69 14.23
C THR A 124 -22.02 2.90 13.14
N SER A 125 -22.15 3.33 11.88
CA SER A 125 -21.58 2.62 10.73
C SER A 125 -20.05 2.77 10.71
N PHE A 126 -19.35 1.65 10.51
CA PHE A 126 -17.90 1.56 10.37
C PHE A 126 -17.54 0.52 9.29
N PRO A 127 -16.32 0.55 8.72
CA PRO A 127 -15.89 -0.47 7.78
C PRO A 127 -15.85 -1.86 8.44
N LEU A 128 -16.41 -2.86 7.76
CA LEU A 128 -16.29 -4.27 8.15
C LEU A 128 -14.83 -4.73 8.22
N GLY A 129 -14.54 -5.73 9.06
CA GLY A 129 -13.29 -6.48 9.04
C GLY A 129 -13.02 -7.09 7.65
N ARG A 130 -11.79 -6.90 7.16
CA ARG A 130 -11.41 -7.16 5.76
C ARG A 130 -9.91 -7.34 5.61
N SER A 131 -9.49 -7.97 4.52
CA SER A 131 -8.09 -8.16 4.14
C SER A 131 -7.87 -7.83 2.66
N TYR A 132 -6.63 -7.58 2.24
CA TYR A 132 -6.26 -7.16 0.89
C TYR A 132 -7.03 -5.91 0.44
N HIS A 133 -7.31 -5.03 1.40
CA HIS A 133 -7.83 -3.69 1.18
C HIS A 133 -6.65 -2.72 1.05
N ALA A 134 -6.93 -1.46 0.74
CA ALA A 134 -5.91 -0.42 0.64
C ALA A 134 -6.15 0.70 1.66
N ALA A 135 -5.08 1.38 2.03
CA ALA A 135 -5.11 2.53 2.92
C ALA A 135 -4.25 3.68 2.36
N ALA A 136 -4.65 4.92 2.61
CA ALA A 136 -3.86 6.12 2.32
C ALA A 136 -4.21 7.23 3.32
N ALA A 137 -3.31 8.18 3.53
CA ALA A 137 -3.54 9.33 4.40
C ALA A 137 -3.44 10.65 3.64
N SER A 138 -4.35 11.57 3.96
CA SER A 138 -4.25 12.98 3.58
C SER A 138 -3.66 13.76 4.74
N GLN A 139 -2.41 14.21 4.60
CA GLN A 139 -1.76 15.06 5.62
C GLN A 139 -2.48 16.41 5.73
N ALA A 140 -2.91 16.99 4.60
CA ALA A 140 -3.58 18.29 4.57
C ALA A 140 -4.93 18.28 5.30
N GLU A 141 -5.70 17.19 5.18
CA GLU A 141 -7.02 17.08 5.79
C GLU A 141 -7.00 16.39 7.16
N GLY A 142 -5.90 15.71 7.52
CA GLY A 142 -5.82 14.93 8.75
C GLY A 142 -6.72 13.69 8.73
N LEU A 143 -6.87 13.06 7.56
CA LEU A 143 -7.78 11.94 7.32
C LEU A 143 -7.04 10.69 6.83
N ILE A 144 -7.55 9.53 7.22
CA ILE A 144 -7.13 8.22 6.70
C ILE A 144 -8.27 7.64 5.89
N TYR A 145 -7.95 7.03 4.75
CA TYR A 145 -8.90 6.41 3.85
C TYR A 145 -8.68 4.90 3.82
N ILE A 146 -9.77 4.13 3.86
CA ILE A 146 -9.78 2.67 3.68
C ILE A 146 -10.67 2.30 2.49
N HIS A 147 -10.16 1.45 1.61
CA HIS A 147 -10.87 1.09 0.39
C HIS A 147 -10.88 -0.42 0.11
N ALA A 148 -12.06 -0.93 -0.29
CA ALA A 148 -12.27 -2.23 -0.90
C ALA A 148 -11.78 -3.42 -0.04
N GLY A 149 -11.27 -4.48 -0.68
CA GLY A 149 -10.77 -5.68 -0.03
C GLY A 149 -11.80 -6.79 0.11
N CYS A 150 -11.36 -7.87 0.76
CA CYS A 150 -12.10 -9.11 0.95
C CYS A 150 -12.58 -9.20 2.41
N PRO A 151 -13.88 -8.99 2.68
CA PRO A 151 -14.50 -9.33 3.97
C PRO A 151 -14.72 -10.85 4.03
N GLU A 152 -15.62 -11.32 4.90
CA GLU A 152 -15.86 -12.76 5.07
C GLU A 152 -16.32 -13.44 3.76
N SER A 153 -17.11 -12.73 2.94
CA SER A 153 -17.56 -13.20 1.64
C SER A 153 -17.51 -12.10 0.58
N GLY A 154 -17.07 -12.46 -0.62
CA GLY A 154 -17.00 -11.55 -1.76
C GLY A 154 -15.86 -10.53 -1.65
N ARG A 155 -16.07 -9.38 -2.29
CA ARG A 155 -15.14 -8.25 -2.35
C ARG A 155 -15.95 -6.96 -2.24
N LEU A 156 -15.29 -5.90 -1.80
CA LEU A 156 -15.93 -4.59 -1.61
C LEU A 156 -15.48 -3.57 -2.66
N SER A 157 -16.29 -2.54 -2.82
CA SER A 157 -16.01 -1.32 -3.59
C SER A 157 -16.15 -0.06 -2.72
N ASP A 158 -16.43 -0.23 -1.42
CA ASP A 158 -16.67 0.88 -0.51
C ASP A 158 -15.40 1.72 -0.26
N LEU A 159 -15.62 2.98 0.07
CA LEU A 159 -14.60 3.91 0.52
C LEU A 159 -15.03 4.50 1.86
N TRP A 160 -14.10 4.55 2.80
CA TRP A 160 -14.32 5.10 4.13
C TRP A 160 -13.24 6.12 4.45
N SER A 161 -13.61 7.21 5.12
CA SER A 161 -12.65 8.09 5.78
C SER A 161 -12.75 7.97 7.29
N TYR A 162 -11.61 8.04 7.95
CA TYR A 162 -11.46 8.12 9.40
C TYR A 162 -10.78 9.42 9.78
N SER A 163 -11.35 10.12 10.75
CA SER A 163 -10.70 11.25 11.40
C SER A 163 -10.15 10.81 12.75
N PRO A 164 -8.82 10.73 12.94
CA PRO A 164 -8.23 10.47 14.26
C PRO A 164 -8.57 11.53 15.30
N LYS A 165 -8.68 12.79 14.87
CA LYS A 165 -9.04 13.92 15.74
C LYS A 165 -10.43 13.75 16.36
N GLU A 166 -11.41 13.42 15.52
CA GLU A 166 -12.80 13.28 15.96
C GLU A 166 -13.13 11.84 16.41
N ASN A 167 -12.25 10.88 16.10
CA ASN A 167 -12.39 9.45 16.30
C ASN A 167 -13.71 8.90 15.69
N VAL A 168 -13.95 9.24 14.42
CA VAL A 168 -15.17 8.84 13.69
C VAL A 168 -14.85 8.35 12.29
N TRP A 169 -15.65 7.36 11.85
CA TRP A 169 -15.70 6.90 10.48
C TRP A 169 -16.83 7.60 9.72
N VAL A 170 -16.60 7.85 8.43
CA VAL A 170 -17.62 8.32 7.49
C VAL A 170 -17.58 7.43 6.25
N LYS A 171 -18.72 6.84 5.89
CA LYS A 171 -18.84 6.13 4.61
C LYS A 171 -18.92 7.16 3.49
N LEU A 172 -18.06 7.00 2.49
CA LEU A 172 -18.01 7.83 1.29
C LEU A 172 -18.69 7.09 0.12
N PRO A 173 -18.96 7.78 -1.01
CA PRO A 173 -19.49 7.13 -2.20
C PRO A 173 -18.61 5.95 -2.65
N ASP A 174 -19.24 4.79 -2.84
CA ASP A 174 -18.57 3.58 -3.29
C ASP A 174 -17.86 3.84 -4.64
N ALA A 175 -16.68 3.26 -4.82
CA ALA A 175 -15.90 3.41 -6.04
C ALA A 175 -16.61 2.76 -7.24
N PRO A 176 -16.51 3.33 -8.45
CA PRO A 176 -17.18 2.78 -9.63
C PRO A 176 -16.57 1.43 -10.07
N GLY A 177 -17.33 0.69 -10.88
CA GLY A 177 -16.89 -0.59 -11.43
C GLY A 177 -16.95 -1.75 -10.44
N VAL A 178 -16.18 -2.80 -10.73
CA VAL A 178 -16.23 -4.04 -9.94
C VAL A 178 -15.54 -3.88 -8.58
N SER A 179 -16.11 -4.56 -7.58
CA SER A 179 -15.46 -4.81 -6.29
C SER A 179 -14.15 -5.57 -6.48
N ARG A 180 -13.15 -5.29 -5.63
CA ARG A 180 -11.81 -5.85 -5.82
C ARG A 180 -11.04 -6.01 -4.50
N GLY A 181 -10.06 -6.91 -4.50
CA GLY A 181 -9.01 -6.99 -3.47
C GLY A 181 -7.65 -6.73 -4.11
N GLY A 182 -6.64 -6.38 -3.31
CA GLY A 182 -5.29 -6.08 -3.82
C GLY A 182 -5.23 -4.87 -4.75
N SER A 183 -6.21 -3.97 -4.68
CA SER A 183 -6.13 -2.64 -5.30
C SER A 183 -5.23 -1.72 -4.49
N SER A 184 -4.90 -0.56 -5.05
CA SER A 184 -4.12 0.46 -4.36
C SER A 184 -4.85 1.81 -4.40
N ILE A 185 -4.68 2.62 -3.36
CA ILE A 185 -5.13 4.01 -3.32
C ILE A 185 -3.96 4.92 -2.90
N SER A 186 -3.97 6.16 -3.37
CA SER A 186 -3.03 7.19 -2.92
C SER A 186 -3.70 8.56 -2.87
N CYS A 187 -3.37 9.37 -1.88
CA CYS A 187 -3.80 10.77 -1.80
C CYS A 187 -2.81 11.66 -2.56
N PHE A 188 -3.31 12.61 -3.35
CA PHE A 188 -2.48 13.61 -4.03
C PHE A 188 -3.15 14.98 -3.97
N GLU A 189 -2.36 16.04 -4.09
CA GLU A 189 -2.87 17.40 -4.13
C GLU A 189 -2.86 17.92 -5.57
N GLU A 190 -3.99 18.43 -6.03
CA GLU A 190 -4.03 19.19 -7.27
C GLU A 190 -3.41 20.58 -7.07
N SER A 191 -2.40 20.90 -7.87
CA SER A 191 -1.61 22.12 -7.74
C SER A 191 -2.44 23.41 -7.81
N GLN A 192 -3.45 23.44 -8.70
CA GLN A 192 -4.27 24.63 -8.96
C GLN A 192 -5.34 24.86 -7.89
N SER A 193 -6.05 23.80 -7.50
CA SER A 193 -7.18 23.86 -6.57
C SER A 193 -6.74 23.73 -5.10
N ARG A 194 -5.55 23.18 -4.86
CA ARG A 194 -5.04 22.77 -3.53
C ARG A 194 -6.02 21.84 -2.79
N THR A 195 -6.82 21.09 -3.54
CA THR A 195 -7.69 20.06 -2.97
C THR A 195 -6.97 18.73 -2.96
N THR A 196 -7.11 17.98 -1.87
CA THR A 196 -6.67 16.59 -1.83
C THR A 196 -7.68 15.71 -2.56
N ASN A 197 -7.21 14.90 -3.50
CA ASN A 197 -8.00 13.87 -4.17
C ASN A 197 -7.40 12.49 -3.87
N ILE A 198 -8.19 11.44 -4.07
CA ILE A 198 -7.76 10.06 -3.89
C ILE A 198 -7.77 9.35 -5.22
N ALA A 199 -6.61 8.91 -5.69
CA ALA A 199 -6.50 8.03 -6.84
C ALA A 199 -6.67 6.58 -6.38
N ARG A 200 -7.42 5.80 -7.16
CA ARG A 200 -7.61 4.36 -6.99
C ARG A 200 -7.27 3.67 -8.30
N MET A 201 -6.48 2.62 -8.21
CA MET A 201 -6.03 1.87 -9.38
C MET A 201 -5.96 0.37 -9.08
N ASN A 202 -5.98 -0.44 -10.14
CA ASN A 202 -5.60 -1.85 -10.11
C ASN A 202 -6.50 -2.72 -9.20
N GLY A 203 -6.09 -3.95 -8.93
CA GLY A 203 -6.76 -4.92 -8.06
C GLY A 203 -7.38 -6.10 -8.81
N TYR A 204 -7.75 -7.14 -8.07
CA TYR A 204 -8.30 -8.38 -8.57
C TYR A 204 -9.80 -8.48 -8.29
N SER A 205 -10.61 -8.65 -9.33
CA SER A 205 -12.09 -8.67 -9.25
C SER A 205 -12.65 -9.97 -8.64
N GLY A 206 -11.82 -11.02 -8.56
CA GLY A 206 -12.26 -12.38 -8.29
C GLY A 206 -12.20 -13.29 -9.52
N THR A 207 -12.08 -12.70 -10.71
CA THR A 207 -11.91 -13.43 -11.97
C THR A 207 -10.67 -12.96 -12.74
N GLU A 208 -10.37 -11.67 -12.71
CA GLU A 208 -9.28 -11.08 -13.49
C GLU A 208 -8.62 -9.89 -12.79
N GLU A 209 -7.42 -9.55 -13.26
CA GLU A 209 -6.73 -8.32 -12.91
C GLU A 209 -7.41 -7.12 -13.58
N VAL A 210 -7.65 -6.06 -12.80
CA VAL A 210 -8.24 -4.82 -13.29
C VAL A 210 -7.12 -3.84 -13.67
N GLY A 211 -7.29 -3.12 -14.78
CA GLY A 211 -6.33 -2.13 -15.28
C GLY A 211 -6.95 -1.17 -16.29
N GLY A 212 -6.14 -0.30 -16.88
CA GLY A 212 -6.57 0.66 -17.92
C GLY A 212 -7.38 1.85 -17.40
N ILE A 213 -7.55 1.99 -16.09
CA ILE A 213 -8.37 3.05 -15.48
C ILE A 213 -7.71 3.52 -14.17
N ILE A 214 -7.66 4.85 -13.98
CA ILE A 214 -7.48 5.50 -12.69
C ILE A 214 -8.84 6.10 -12.31
N ASP A 215 -9.41 5.67 -11.19
CA ASP A 215 -10.59 6.32 -10.61
C ASP A 215 -10.12 7.38 -9.60
N ILE A 216 -10.53 8.64 -9.77
CA ILE A 216 -10.15 9.75 -8.90
C ILE A 216 -11.38 10.19 -8.10
N TYR A 217 -11.34 10.03 -6.79
CA TYR A 217 -12.36 10.56 -5.89
C TYR A 217 -12.00 11.95 -5.41
N SER A 218 -12.95 12.87 -5.50
CA SER A 218 -12.85 14.18 -4.87
C SER A 218 -13.71 14.25 -3.61
N PRO A 219 -13.10 14.42 -2.42
CA PRO A 219 -13.82 14.69 -1.18
C PRO A 219 -14.65 15.98 -1.22
N HIS A 220 -14.23 16.97 -2.02
CA HIS A 220 -14.93 18.26 -2.12
C HIS A 220 -16.29 18.13 -2.82
N THR A 221 -16.35 17.36 -3.91
CA THR A 221 -17.57 17.19 -4.71
C THR A 221 -18.31 15.88 -4.39
N HIS A 222 -17.74 15.01 -3.56
CA HIS A 222 -18.24 13.67 -3.26
C HIS A 222 -18.51 12.85 -4.54
N SER A 223 -17.61 12.93 -5.51
CA SER A 223 -17.77 12.28 -6.81
C SER A 223 -16.49 11.62 -7.30
N TRP A 224 -16.65 10.63 -8.18
CA TRP A 224 -15.57 9.95 -8.86
C TRP A 224 -15.44 10.43 -10.31
N GLU A 225 -14.22 10.73 -10.75
CA GLU A 225 -13.83 10.91 -12.16
C GLU A 225 -13.05 9.68 -12.63
N LYS A 226 -13.14 9.35 -13.92
CA LYS A 226 -12.35 8.28 -14.54
C LYS A 226 -11.35 8.85 -15.52
N VAL A 227 -10.11 8.39 -15.41
CA VAL A 227 -9.08 8.56 -16.45
C VAL A 227 -8.79 7.19 -17.06
N VAL A 228 -9.05 7.05 -18.35
CA VAL A 228 -8.89 5.79 -19.10
C VAL A 228 -7.64 5.86 -19.96
N PHE A 229 -6.92 4.75 -20.07
CA PHE A 229 -5.74 4.61 -20.91
C PHE A 229 -5.64 3.17 -21.45
N GLU A 230 -4.91 2.96 -22.54
CA GLU A 230 -4.68 1.61 -23.07
C GLU A 230 -3.62 0.87 -22.22
N PRO A 231 -3.95 -0.25 -21.56
CA PRO A 231 -3.04 -0.94 -20.66
C PRO A 231 -2.13 -1.93 -21.42
N ASN A 232 -1.41 -1.42 -22.42
CA ASN A 232 -0.64 -2.21 -23.39
C ASN A 232 0.87 -2.26 -23.12
N GLY A 233 1.34 -1.65 -22.02
CA GLY A 233 2.77 -1.54 -21.69
C GLY A 233 3.52 -0.50 -22.51
N ILE A 234 2.81 0.33 -23.29
CA ILE A 234 3.33 1.45 -24.07
C ILE A 234 2.67 2.75 -23.62
N GLU A 235 1.33 2.82 -23.67
CA GLU A 235 0.54 3.99 -23.27
C GLU A 235 0.23 4.01 -21.77
N GLY A 236 0.41 2.87 -21.10
CA GLY A 236 0.25 2.74 -19.66
C GLY A 236 0.49 1.32 -19.18
N PRO A 237 0.49 1.12 -17.85
CA PRO A 237 0.74 -0.17 -17.23
C PRO A 237 -0.33 -1.21 -17.57
N GLY A 238 0.09 -2.45 -17.77
CA GLY A 238 -0.83 -3.59 -17.90
C GLY A 238 -1.66 -3.81 -16.61
N PRO A 239 -2.82 -4.49 -16.70
CA PRO A 239 -3.66 -4.81 -15.55
C PRO A 239 -2.88 -5.59 -14.49
N ARG A 240 -3.13 -5.28 -13.22
CA ARG A 240 -2.39 -5.86 -12.09
C ARG A 240 -3.17 -5.78 -10.78
N SER A 241 -2.74 -6.57 -9.80
CA SER A 241 -3.10 -6.42 -8.39
C SER A 241 -1.87 -6.60 -7.51
N VAL A 242 -2.05 -6.42 -6.19
CA VAL A 242 -1.02 -6.67 -5.17
C VAL A 242 0.33 -6.02 -5.50
N GLY A 243 0.26 -4.85 -6.14
CA GLY A 243 1.36 -3.91 -6.33
C GLY A 243 1.16 -2.71 -5.42
N THR A 244 1.60 -1.54 -5.88
CA THR A 244 1.42 -0.29 -5.12
C THR A 244 0.93 0.86 -6.00
N LEU A 245 0.41 1.90 -5.34
CA LEU A 245 0.16 3.22 -5.89
C LEU A 245 0.63 4.24 -4.85
N LEU A 246 1.62 5.06 -5.20
CA LEU A 246 2.20 6.05 -4.29
C LEU A 246 2.22 7.42 -4.96
N THR A 247 1.97 8.48 -4.21
CA THR A 247 2.21 9.84 -4.69
C THR A 247 3.65 10.23 -4.40
N VAL A 248 4.42 10.54 -5.44
CA VAL A 248 5.84 10.92 -5.35
C VAL A 248 6.08 12.28 -5.98
N LYS A 249 7.06 13.03 -5.47
CA LYS A 249 7.55 14.27 -6.08
C LYS A 249 8.87 14.04 -6.81
N ILE A 250 8.85 14.27 -8.11
CA ILE A 250 10.03 14.20 -8.98
C ILE A 250 10.27 15.61 -9.53
N GLU A 251 11.44 16.18 -9.26
CA GLU A 251 11.80 17.56 -9.64
C GLU A 251 10.76 18.62 -9.22
N GLY A 252 10.10 18.39 -8.07
CA GLY A 252 9.08 19.30 -7.52
C GLY A 252 7.67 19.11 -8.07
N LYS A 253 7.47 18.25 -9.08
CA LYS A 253 6.15 17.90 -9.63
C LYS A 253 5.63 16.59 -9.03
N GLN A 254 4.33 16.52 -8.74
CA GLN A 254 3.68 15.32 -8.20
C GLN A 254 3.30 14.34 -9.31
N TYR A 255 3.52 13.06 -9.04
CA TYR A 255 3.15 11.93 -9.90
C TYR A 255 2.51 10.83 -9.08
N LEU A 256 1.65 10.02 -9.72
CA LEU A 256 1.23 8.73 -9.16
C LEU A 256 2.15 7.64 -9.70
N LEU A 257 2.91 6.97 -8.83
CA LEU A 257 3.76 5.84 -9.16
C LEU A 257 3.01 4.53 -8.93
N THR A 258 2.96 3.65 -9.93
CA THR A 258 2.62 2.24 -9.75
C THR A 258 3.79 1.36 -10.19
N MET A 259 4.01 0.24 -9.50
CA MET A 259 5.11 -0.65 -9.80
C MET A 259 4.79 -2.11 -9.46
N PHE A 260 5.39 -3.04 -10.22
CA PHE A 260 5.31 -4.48 -10.04
C PHE A 260 3.85 -4.98 -9.90
N GLY A 261 3.61 -6.09 -9.21
CA GLY A 261 2.29 -6.66 -8.96
C GLY A 261 1.98 -7.87 -9.84
N GLU A 262 0.94 -8.61 -9.47
CA GLU A 262 0.49 -9.80 -10.19
C GLU A 262 -0.32 -9.38 -11.42
N GLY A 263 0.14 -9.76 -12.62
CA GLY A 263 -0.52 -9.48 -13.89
C GLY A 263 -1.37 -10.65 -14.42
N LYS A 264 -1.12 -11.85 -13.91
CA LYS A 264 -1.96 -13.03 -14.16
C LYS A 264 -1.98 -13.91 -12.92
N PRO A 265 -3.13 -14.15 -12.28
CA PRO A 265 -3.20 -14.89 -11.03
C PRO A 265 -2.84 -16.37 -11.21
N SER A 266 -2.31 -16.97 -10.14
CA SER A 266 -2.06 -18.41 -10.08
C SER A 266 -3.38 -19.20 -10.11
N PRO A 267 -3.45 -20.35 -10.82
CA PRO A 267 -4.59 -21.26 -10.69
C PRO A 267 -4.71 -21.87 -9.27
N LEU A 268 -3.65 -21.79 -8.46
CA LEU A 268 -3.63 -22.23 -7.06
C LEU A 268 -4.06 -21.11 -6.08
N GLY A 269 -4.47 -19.94 -6.59
CA GLY A 269 -4.74 -18.76 -5.78
C GLY A 269 -3.53 -18.41 -4.91
N HIS A 270 -3.75 -18.07 -3.63
CA HIS A 270 -2.69 -17.61 -2.72
C HIS A 270 -1.66 -18.70 -2.34
N ALA A 271 -1.87 -19.95 -2.76
CA ALA A 271 -0.93 -21.05 -2.52
C ALA A 271 0.19 -21.13 -3.57
N GLY A 272 0.05 -20.42 -4.70
CA GLY A 272 1.05 -20.36 -5.76
C GLY A 272 1.31 -18.93 -6.21
N ALA A 273 2.38 -18.75 -6.98
CA ALA A 273 2.66 -17.49 -7.66
C ALA A 273 1.99 -17.47 -9.04
N GLY A 274 1.42 -16.31 -9.39
CA GLY A 274 1.05 -15.98 -10.75
C GLY A 274 2.22 -15.42 -11.56
N ARG A 275 1.90 -14.77 -12.67
CA ARG A 275 2.86 -14.00 -13.46
C ARG A 275 2.95 -12.59 -12.90
N MET A 276 4.16 -12.14 -12.58
CA MET A 276 4.41 -10.84 -11.98
C MET A 276 4.92 -9.85 -13.02
N TRP A 277 4.54 -8.59 -12.87
CA TRP A 277 5.17 -7.47 -13.58
C TRP A 277 6.50 -7.12 -12.92
N ASP A 278 7.42 -6.59 -13.72
CA ASP A 278 8.75 -6.14 -13.33
C ASP A 278 9.00 -4.68 -13.74
N ASP A 279 7.92 -3.91 -13.95
CA ASP A 279 7.96 -2.54 -14.41
C ASP A 279 7.48 -1.54 -13.35
N ALA A 280 7.82 -0.26 -13.57
CA ALA A 280 7.28 0.86 -12.82
C ALA A 280 6.85 1.96 -13.80
N TRP A 281 5.79 2.67 -13.44
CA TRP A 281 5.16 3.71 -14.25
C TRP A 281 4.78 4.89 -13.37
N VAL A 282 5.01 6.10 -13.87
CA VAL A 282 4.53 7.34 -13.25
C VAL A 282 3.48 7.99 -14.12
N PHE A 283 2.36 8.37 -13.50
CA PHE A 283 1.30 9.14 -14.13
C PHE A 283 1.48 10.60 -13.78
N ASP A 284 1.63 11.43 -14.80
CA ASP A 284 1.61 12.88 -14.67
C ASP A 284 0.17 13.33 -14.40
N ILE A 285 -0.09 13.80 -13.18
CA ILE A 285 -1.44 14.16 -12.71
C ILE A 285 -2.02 15.32 -13.53
N GLU A 286 -1.19 16.27 -13.95
CA GLU A 286 -1.62 17.47 -14.66
C GLU A 286 -1.79 17.19 -16.15
N GLU A 287 -0.82 16.50 -16.77
CA GLU A 287 -0.84 16.18 -18.20
C GLU A 287 -1.71 14.94 -18.52
N LYS A 288 -2.18 14.25 -17.49
CA LYS A 288 -2.96 13.00 -17.57
C LYS A 288 -2.33 11.95 -18.49
N SER A 289 -1.02 11.74 -18.36
CA SER A 289 -0.27 10.80 -19.21
C SER A 289 0.69 9.93 -18.41
N TRP A 290 0.89 8.69 -18.87
CA TRP A 290 1.83 7.75 -18.27
C TRP A 290 3.21 7.84 -18.89
N GLN A 291 4.23 7.61 -18.07
CA GLN A 291 5.60 7.39 -18.48
C GLN A 291 6.17 6.17 -17.75
N LYS A 292 6.82 5.28 -18.49
CA LYS A 292 7.54 4.16 -17.89
C LYS A 292 8.80 4.69 -17.21
N VAL A 293 9.06 4.23 -15.99
CA VAL A 293 10.31 4.54 -15.28
C VAL A 293 11.39 3.61 -15.79
N GLU A 294 12.50 4.19 -16.23
CA GLU A 294 13.70 3.46 -16.61
C GLU A 294 14.68 3.45 -15.44
N TRP A 295 15.45 2.38 -15.27
CA TRP A 295 16.52 2.36 -14.28
C TRP A 295 17.83 1.84 -14.83
N GLU A 296 18.92 2.37 -14.30
CA GLU A 296 20.28 2.13 -14.81
C GLU A 296 21.00 0.97 -14.08
N THR A 297 20.44 0.50 -12.97
CA THR A 297 21.01 -0.58 -12.14
C THR A 297 20.20 -1.87 -12.24
N VAL A 298 20.74 -2.97 -11.70
CA VAL A 298 19.93 -4.19 -11.51
C VAL A 298 18.86 -3.90 -10.46
N GLY A 299 17.59 -4.04 -10.86
CA GLY A 299 16.43 -3.87 -9.98
C GLY A 299 16.05 -5.16 -9.25
N PRO A 300 15.04 -5.08 -8.36
CA PRO A 300 14.45 -6.26 -7.73
C PRO A 300 13.84 -7.21 -8.77
N ALA A 301 13.82 -8.51 -8.45
CA ALA A 301 13.10 -9.50 -9.24
C ALA A 301 11.59 -9.18 -9.35
N PRO A 302 10.91 -9.63 -10.44
CA PRO A 302 9.45 -9.52 -10.58
C PRO A 302 8.73 -10.07 -9.34
N ARG A 303 7.74 -9.34 -8.82
CA ARG A 303 7.07 -9.68 -7.56
C ARG A 303 5.68 -9.06 -7.44
N GLY A 304 4.85 -9.68 -6.61
CA GLY A 304 3.60 -9.11 -6.11
C GLY A 304 3.52 -9.31 -4.61
N TRP A 305 2.41 -8.92 -3.98
CA TRP A 305 2.17 -9.15 -2.55
C TRP A 305 3.23 -8.52 -1.64
N PHE A 306 4.00 -7.57 -2.16
CA PHE A 306 4.94 -6.76 -1.40
C PHE A 306 4.21 -5.56 -0.80
N ASP A 307 4.93 -4.75 -0.04
CA ASP A 307 4.45 -3.41 0.31
C ASP A 307 5.58 -2.39 0.13
N ALA A 308 5.20 -1.14 -0.07
CA ALA A 308 6.10 -0.05 -0.39
C ALA A 308 5.55 1.28 0.11
N ASP A 309 6.46 2.18 0.46
CA ASP A 309 6.11 3.53 0.93
C ASP A 309 7.18 4.55 0.50
N VAL A 310 6.81 5.82 0.54
CA VAL A 310 7.67 6.94 0.15
C VAL A 310 8.60 7.30 1.29
N VAL A 311 9.88 7.50 0.97
CA VAL A 311 10.90 7.98 1.91
C VAL A 311 11.61 9.19 1.33
N VAL A 312 12.04 10.13 2.17
CA VAL A 312 12.82 11.28 1.72
C VAL A 312 14.30 10.96 1.87
N VAL A 313 15.04 10.95 0.77
CA VAL A 313 16.50 10.76 0.77
C VAL A 313 17.16 11.95 0.11
N GLU A 314 18.09 12.60 0.82
CA GLU A 314 18.80 13.78 0.33
C GLU A 314 17.85 14.91 -0.12
N GLY A 315 16.70 15.05 0.56
CA GLY A 315 15.68 16.05 0.28
C GLY A 315 14.81 15.77 -0.95
N LYS A 316 14.91 14.58 -1.55
CA LYS A 316 14.07 14.11 -2.66
C LYS A 316 13.25 12.90 -2.24
N ASP A 317 12.08 12.74 -2.84
CA ASP A 317 11.31 11.52 -2.66
C ASP A 317 12.02 10.34 -3.31
N GLY A 318 12.02 9.21 -2.61
CA GLY A 318 12.38 7.89 -3.09
C GLY A 318 11.34 6.89 -2.60
N VAL A 319 11.49 5.63 -2.99
CA VAL A 319 10.53 4.59 -2.63
C VAL A 319 11.24 3.40 -2.02
N VAL A 320 10.78 2.97 -0.86
CA VAL A 320 11.22 1.73 -0.25
C VAL A 320 10.25 0.63 -0.64
N LEU A 321 10.78 -0.49 -1.13
CA LEU A 321 10.04 -1.72 -1.39
C LEU A 321 10.58 -2.79 -0.46
N HIS A 322 9.70 -3.58 0.15
CA HIS A 322 10.11 -4.72 0.96
C HIS A 322 9.34 -5.99 0.61
N GLY A 323 10.10 -7.09 0.52
CA GLY A 323 9.57 -8.45 0.46
C GLY A 323 8.69 -8.74 -0.75
N GLY A 324 7.62 -9.50 -0.52
CA GLY A 324 6.68 -9.96 -1.54
C GLY A 324 6.88 -11.42 -1.92
N LEU A 325 6.11 -11.84 -2.93
CA LEU A 325 6.12 -13.18 -3.53
C LEU A 325 6.72 -13.09 -4.95
N ALA A 326 7.79 -13.83 -5.20
CA ALA A 326 8.39 -13.99 -6.51
C ALA A 326 7.65 -15.02 -7.38
N GLU A 327 7.91 -15.03 -8.68
CA GLU A 327 7.32 -16.00 -9.64
C GLU A 327 7.67 -17.46 -9.37
N ASP A 328 8.79 -17.72 -8.67
CA ASP A 328 9.17 -19.05 -8.19
C ASP A 328 8.46 -19.48 -6.90
N ASN A 329 7.50 -18.66 -6.43
CA ASN A 329 6.70 -18.85 -5.21
C ASN A 329 7.47 -18.68 -3.88
N GLU A 330 8.71 -18.17 -3.95
CA GLU A 330 9.48 -17.82 -2.76
C GLU A 330 9.05 -16.46 -2.19
N ARG A 331 9.01 -16.38 -0.85
CA ARG A 331 8.83 -15.11 -0.15
C ARG A 331 10.17 -14.43 0.00
N LEU A 332 10.21 -13.16 -0.39
CA LEU A 332 11.42 -12.37 -0.44
C LEU A 332 11.60 -11.62 0.89
N GLY A 333 12.85 -11.47 1.32
CA GLY A 333 13.23 -10.75 2.55
C GLY A 333 14.18 -9.58 2.29
N ASP A 334 14.24 -9.13 1.05
CA ASP A 334 15.03 -8.00 0.60
C ASP A 334 14.26 -6.68 0.77
N VAL A 335 15.02 -5.62 1.04
CA VAL A 335 14.54 -4.24 1.10
C VAL A 335 15.31 -3.45 0.06
N TRP A 336 14.58 -2.77 -0.82
CA TRP A 336 15.12 -2.00 -1.92
C TRP A 336 14.74 -0.53 -1.80
N LEU A 337 15.66 0.35 -2.18
CA LEU A 337 15.44 1.78 -2.31
C LEU A 337 15.52 2.18 -3.78
N LEU A 338 14.43 2.75 -4.30
CA LEU A 338 14.37 3.44 -5.59
C LEU A 338 14.68 4.93 -5.39
N LYS A 339 15.66 5.46 -6.11
CA LYS A 339 15.96 6.89 -6.18
C LYS A 339 15.79 7.41 -7.60
N PHE A 340 14.99 8.45 -7.80
CA PHE A 340 14.88 9.14 -9.09
C PHE A 340 16.15 9.99 -9.34
N ILE A 341 16.64 10.01 -10.58
CA ILE A 341 17.91 10.67 -10.97
C ILE A 341 17.74 11.76 -12.02
#